data_AF-A0A3N5U835-F1
#
_entry.id   AF-A0A3N5U835-F1
#
_cell.length_a   1.000
_cell.length_b   1.000
_cell.length_c   1.000
_cell.angle_alpha   90.00
_cell.angle_beta   90.00
_cell.angle_gamma   90.00
#
_symmetry.space_group_name_H-M   'P 1'
#
loop_
_entity.id
_entity.type
_entity.pdbx_description
1 polymer ?
#
loop_
_entity_poly.entity_id
_entity_poly.type
_entity_poly.pdbx_seq_one_letter_code
_entity_poly.pdbx_strand_id
1 'polypeptide(L)'
;MSTDIDRDELIRLTEEHGGQWGLNHTRRLLHLVSHIGEGQAYNADAVWVAAHLHDWGAYAPWAQKGVDHVVRSLQVADTFLTEKGYPEDFKRLVLECIEYHHGTGSDDRSTEALLMRDADVLDFLGVVGILRDFSKNPKG
;
A
#
# COMPACT_ATOMS: atom_id res chain seq x y z
N MET A 1 3.37 -19.11 -12.42
CA MET A 1 3.32 -18.26 -13.63
C MET A 1 3.83 -16.91 -13.19
N SER A 2 4.84 -16.35 -13.87
CA SER A 2 5.29 -14.98 -13.57
C SER A 2 4.20 -14.03 -14.08
N THR A 3 3.62 -13.26 -13.17
CA THR A 3 2.71 -12.17 -13.52
C THR A 3 3.55 -11.07 -14.13
N ASP A 4 3.30 -10.71 -15.39
CA ASP A 4 4.00 -9.59 -16.04
C ASP A 4 3.44 -8.28 -15.46
N ILE A 5 4.19 -7.66 -14.56
CA ILE A 5 3.81 -6.42 -13.88
C ILE A 5 4.42 -5.25 -14.62
N ASP A 6 3.58 -4.36 -15.15
CA ASP A 6 4.01 -3.06 -15.68
C ASP A 6 4.36 -2.13 -14.52
N ARG A 7 5.60 -2.26 -14.01
CA ARG A 7 6.10 -1.49 -12.87
C ARG A 7 6.23 -0.01 -13.21
N ASP A 8 6.60 0.32 -14.44
CA ASP A 8 6.79 1.70 -14.87
C ASP A 8 5.45 2.46 -14.90
N GLU A 9 4.37 1.79 -15.31
CA GLU A 9 3.02 2.34 -15.21
C GLU A 9 2.57 2.57 -13.76
N LEU A 10 2.73 1.57 -12.89
CA LEU A 10 2.33 1.69 -11.49
C LEU A 10 3.12 2.80 -10.76
N ILE A 11 4.43 2.90 -10.99
CA ILE A 11 5.26 3.99 -10.45
C ILE A 11 4.77 5.35 -10.97
N ARG A 12 4.56 5.46 -12.29
CA ARG A 12 4.12 6.71 -12.91
C ARG A 12 2.77 7.17 -12.36
N LEU A 13 1.77 6.28 -12.29
CA LEU A 13 0.43 6.61 -11.80
C LEU A 13 0.43 6.96 -10.31
N THR A 14 1.22 6.25 -9.49
CA THR A 14 1.40 6.60 -8.07
C THR A 14 2.04 7.97 -7.91
N GLU A 15 3.07 8.30 -8.70
CA GLU A 15 3.70 9.62 -8.65
C GLU A 15 2.79 10.73 -9.20
N GLU A 16 2.07 10.47 -10.30
CA GLU A 16 1.17 11.44 -10.92
C GLU A 16 0.04 11.87 -9.98
N HIS A 17 -0.51 10.92 -9.22
CA HIS A 17 -1.71 11.17 -8.41
C HIS A 17 -1.45 11.29 -6.91
N GLY A 18 -0.45 10.57 -6.38
CA GLY A 18 0.00 10.64 -4.98
C GLY A 18 1.17 11.60 -4.76
N GLY A 19 1.77 12.12 -5.83
CA GLY A 19 2.94 12.99 -5.77
C GLY A 19 4.18 12.29 -5.21
N GLN A 20 5.19 13.10 -4.87
CA GLN A 20 6.41 12.61 -4.23
C GLN A 20 6.14 11.96 -2.87
N TRP A 21 5.09 12.39 -2.16
CA TRP A 21 4.74 11.78 -0.88
C TRP A 21 4.30 10.33 -1.08
N GLY A 22 3.34 10.07 -1.97
CA GLY A 22 2.85 8.72 -2.25
C GLY A 22 3.97 7.80 -2.72
N LEU A 23 4.78 8.25 -3.66
CA LEU A 23 5.91 7.44 -4.17
C LEU A 23 6.95 7.14 -3.08
N ASN A 24 7.29 8.11 -2.23
CA ASN A 24 8.24 7.89 -1.15
C ASN A 24 7.65 7.03 -0.02
N HIS A 25 6.35 7.15 0.25
CA HIS A 25 5.65 6.29 1.18
C HIS A 25 5.68 4.83 0.69
N THR A 26 5.30 4.56 -0.56
CA THR A 26 5.43 3.22 -1.17
C THR A 26 6.86 2.67 -1.08
N ARG A 27 7.90 3.47 -1.34
CA ARG A 27 9.31 3.04 -1.18
C ARG A 27 9.65 2.65 0.26
N ARG A 28 9.19 3.42 1.25
CA ARG A 28 9.40 3.13 2.67
C ARG A 28 8.65 1.87 3.09
N LEU A 29 7.42 1.68 2.63
CA LEU A 29 6.67 0.43 2.85
C LEU A 29 7.44 -0.77 2.34
N LEU A 30 7.88 -0.75 1.08
CA LEU A 30 8.61 -1.88 0.49
C LEU A 30 9.93 -2.17 1.20
N HIS A 31 10.63 -1.12 1.66
CA HIS A 31 11.81 -1.27 2.49
C HIS A 31 11.49 -1.90 3.85
N LEU A 32 10.41 -1.47 4.53
CA LEU A 32 10.00 -2.06 5.80
C LEU A 32 9.57 -3.52 5.62
N VAL A 33 8.76 -3.83 4.61
CA VAL A 33 8.36 -5.20 4.29
C VAL A 33 9.58 -6.09 4.05
N SER A 34 10.62 -5.62 3.35
CA SER A 34 11.83 -6.42 3.12
C SER A 34 12.58 -6.75 4.42
N HIS A 35 12.49 -5.90 5.45
CA HIS A 35 13.12 -6.15 6.75
C HIS A 35 12.25 -7.03 7.64
N ILE A 36 10.94 -6.76 7.72
CA ILE A 36 10.01 -7.52 8.56
C ILE A 36 9.83 -8.95 8.01
N GLY A 37 9.78 -9.08 6.69
CA GLY A 37 9.60 -10.34 5.97
C GLY A 37 10.87 -11.15 5.79
N GLU A 38 12.02 -10.75 6.37
CA GLU A 38 13.26 -11.50 6.25
C GLU A 38 13.08 -12.95 6.76
N GLY A 39 13.45 -13.93 5.93
CA GLY A 39 13.28 -15.36 6.24
C GLY A 39 11.85 -15.89 6.10
N GLN A 40 10.87 -15.06 5.73
CA GLN A 40 9.48 -15.47 5.47
C GLN A 40 9.25 -15.69 3.98
N ALA A 41 8.46 -16.69 3.63
CA ALA A 41 8.01 -16.90 2.25
C ALA A 41 6.76 -16.07 2.00
N TYR A 42 6.82 -15.16 1.03
CA TYR A 42 5.68 -14.35 0.60
C TYR A 42 5.82 -13.96 -0.88
N ASN A 43 4.71 -13.59 -1.50
CA ASN A 43 4.61 -13.11 -2.86
C ASN A 43 5.01 -11.62 -2.92
N ALA A 44 6.30 -11.38 -3.14
CA ALA A 44 6.86 -10.03 -3.25
C ALA A 44 6.22 -9.18 -4.35
N ASP A 45 5.74 -9.81 -5.42
CA ASP A 45 5.06 -9.13 -6.52
C ASP A 45 3.68 -8.60 -6.11
N ALA A 46 2.91 -9.39 -5.35
CA ALA A 46 1.61 -8.96 -4.82
C ALA A 46 1.78 -7.82 -3.80
N VAL A 47 2.75 -7.93 -2.89
CA VAL A 47 3.11 -6.85 -1.97
C VAL A 47 3.50 -5.59 -2.74
N TRP A 48 4.33 -5.72 -3.76
CA TRP A 48 4.80 -4.57 -4.54
C TRP A 48 3.66 -3.83 -5.21
N VAL A 49 2.72 -4.55 -5.83
CA VAL A 49 1.54 -3.96 -6.44
C VAL A 49 0.61 -3.36 -5.37
N ALA A 50 0.35 -4.07 -4.28
CA ALA A 50 -0.47 -3.57 -3.17
C ALA A 50 0.09 -2.26 -2.58
N ALA A 51 1.41 -2.16 -2.38
CA ALA A 51 2.05 -0.96 -1.84
C ALA A 51 1.87 0.28 -2.74
N HIS A 52 1.73 0.10 -4.05
CA HIS A 52 1.41 1.20 -4.97
C HIS A 52 -0.07 1.55 -4.91
N LEU A 53 -0.96 0.55 -4.88
CA LEU A 53 -2.40 0.74 -5.04
C LEU A 53 -3.16 1.07 -3.75
N HIS A 54 -2.63 0.75 -2.57
CA HIS A 54 -3.41 0.76 -1.32
C HIS A 54 -4.02 2.11 -0.96
N ASP A 55 -3.42 3.21 -1.43
CA ASP A 55 -3.84 4.58 -1.15
C ASP A 55 -4.47 5.29 -2.37
N TRP A 56 -4.56 4.63 -3.52
CA TRP A 56 -5.08 5.27 -4.75
C TRP A 56 -6.50 5.80 -4.57
N GLY A 57 -7.32 5.17 -3.74
CA GLY A 57 -8.65 5.65 -3.40
C GLY A 57 -8.70 6.99 -2.67
N ALA A 58 -7.59 7.44 -2.09
CA ALA A 58 -7.46 8.77 -1.49
C ALA A 58 -7.01 9.84 -2.50
N TYR A 59 -6.47 9.46 -3.66
CA TYR A 59 -5.90 10.40 -4.62
C TYR A 59 -6.98 11.09 -5.47
N ALA A 60 -6.73 12.34 -5.87
CA ALA A 60 -7.70 13.22 -6.50
C ALA A 60 -8.54 12.62 -7.66
N PRO A 61 -8.00 11.86 -8.64
CA PRO A 61 -8.81 11.31 -9.73
C PRO A 61 -9.77 10.21 -9.28
N TRP A 62 -9.54 9.59 -8.12
CA TRP A 62 -10.33 8.47 -7.63
C TRP A 62 -11.08 8.77 -6.33
N ALA A 63 -10.68 9.79 -5.58
CA ALA A 63 -11.29 10.15 -4.31
C ALA A 63 -12.79 10.39 -4.45
N GLN A 64 -13.57 9.79 -3.54
CA GLN A 64 -15.01 9.94 -3.50
C GLN A 64 -15.46 10.47 -2.14
N LYS A 65 -16.18 11.60 -2.15
CA LYS A 65 -16.67 12.22 -0.91
C LYS A 65 -17.57 11.26 -0.14
N GLY A 66 -17.26 11.06 1.15
CA GLY A 66 -18.04 10.21 2.04
C GLY A 66 -17.77 8.72 1.91
N VAL A 67 -16.77 8.31 1.12
CA VAL A 67 -16.28 6.94 1.05
C VAL A 67 -14.93 6.87 1.74
N ASP A 68 -14.74 5.87 2.60
CA ASP A 68 -13.44 5.61 3.22
C ASP A 68 -12.39 5.26 2.16
N HIS A 69 -11.17 5.72 2.36
CA HIS A 69 -10.09 5.54 1.38
C HIS A 69 -9.76 4.07 1.14
N VAL A 70 -9.79 3.19 2.15
CA VAL A 70 -9.52 1.75 1.98
C VAL A 70 -10.58 1.14 1.06
N VAL A 71 -11.85 1.42 1.36
CA VAL A 71 -12.99 0.96 0.53
C VAL A 71 -12.84 1.47 -0.90
N ARG A 72 -12.43 2.73 -1.07
CA ARG A 72 -12.27 3.31 -2.40
C ARG A 72 -11.05 2.71 -3.13
N SER A 73 -9.94 2.50 -2.46
CA SER A 73 -8.73 1.88 -3.01
C SER A 73 -8.99 0.46 -3.49
N LEU A 74 -9.79 -0.32 -2.75
CA LEU A 74 -10.23 -1.65 -3.19
C LEU A 74 -10.98 -1.61 -4.52
N GLN A 75 -11.92 -0.67 -4.68
CA GLN A 75 -12.69 -0.51 -5.92
C GLN A 75 -11.77 -0.13 -7.11
N VAL A 76 -10.84 0.80 -6.87
CA VAL A 76 -9.89 1.27 -7.89
C VAL A 76 -8.93 0.16 -8.28
N ALA A 77 -8.36 -0.54 -7.30
CA ALA A 77 -7.43 -1.64 -7.52
C ALA A 77 -8.10 -2.83 -8.22
N ASP A 78 -9.32 -3.22 -7.82
CA ASP A 78 -10.03 -4.32 -8.48
C ASP A 78 -10.32 -3.99 -9.96
N THR A 79 -10.73 -2.75 -10.25
CA THR A 79 -10.95 -2.27 -11.62
C THR A 79 -9.65 -2.33 -12.42
N PHE A 80 -8.58 -1.70 -11.91
CA PHE A 80 -7.29 -1.65 -12.58
C PHE A 80 -6.71 -3.03 -12.87
N LEU A 81 -6.71 -3.92 -11.87
CA LEU A 81 -6.16 -5.27 -12.00
C LEU A 81 -6.98 -6.14 -12.96
N THR A 82 -8.31 -5.98 -12.97
CA THR A 82 -9.20 -6.68 -13.89
C THR A 82 -8.98 -6.21 -15.33
N GLU A 83 -8.90 -4.90 -15.58
CA GLU A 83 -8.67 -4.34 -16.92
C GLU A 83 -7.30 -4.74 -17.50
N LYS A 84 -6.30 -4.91 -16.63
CA LYS A 84 -4.96 -5.38 -17.01
C LYS A 84 -4.86 -6.91 -17.15
N GLY A 85 -5.92 -7.65 -16.81
CA GLY A 85 -5.97 -9.10 -16.98
C GLY A 85 -5.10 -9.87 -15.99
N TYR A 86 -4.88 -9.35 -14.78
CA TYR A 86 -4.14 -10.06 -13.74
C TYR A 86 -4.86 -11.35 -13.32
N PRO A 87 -4.14 -12.44 -13.01
CA PRO A 87 -4.75 -13.68 -12.51
C PRO A 87 -5.58 -13.45 -11.24
N GLU A 88 -6.76 -14.08 -11.14
CA GLU A 88 -7.69 -13.87 -10.02
C GLU A 88 -7.07 -14.14 -8.64
N ASP A 89 -6.21 -15.16 -8.52
CA ASP A 89 -5.52 -15.45 -7.25
C ASP A 89 -4.54 -14.35 -6.84
N PHE A 90 -3.83 -13.78 -7.82
CA PHE A 90 -2.92 -12.65 -7.60
C PHE A 90 -3.70 -11.40 -7.22
N LYS A 91 -4.77 -11.09 -7.97
CA LYS A 91 -5.66 -9.96 -7.69
C LYS A 91 -6.23 -10.07 -6.27
N ARG A 92 -6.77 -11.22 -5.90
CA ARG A 92 -7.33 -11.46 -4.55
C ARG A 92 -6.31 -11.21 -3.44
N LEU A 93 -5.06 -11.66 -3.62
CA LEU A 93 -3.99 -11.42 -2.65
C LEU A 93 -3.62 -9.93 -2.54
N VAL A 94 -3.54 -9.22 -3.67
CA VAL A 94 -3.32 -7.76 -3.68
C VAL A 94 -4.46 -7.03 -2.97
N LEU A 95 -5.70 -7.39 -3.26
CA LEU A 95 -6.88 -6.77 -2.64
C LEU A 95 -6.94 -7.07 -1.14
N GLU A 96 -6.58 -8.28 -0.69
CA GLU A 96 -6.49 -8.58 0.75
C GLU A 96 -5.45 -7.68 1.44
N CYS A 97 -4.28 -7.47 0.85
CA CYS A 97 -3.27 -6.56 1.40
C CYS A 97 -3.84 -5.13 1.55
N ILE A 98 -4.57 -4.65 0.54
CA ILE A 98 -5.19 -3.33 0.57
C ILE A 98 -6.32 -3.28 1.59
N GLU A 99 -7.16 -4.30 1.71
CA GLU A 99 -8.28 -4.29 2.67
C GLU A 99 -7.79 -4.17 4.11
N TYR A 100 -6.65 -4.80 4.44
CA TYR A 100 -6.20 -4.97 5.82
C TYR A 100 -5.01 -4.10 6.24
N HIS A 101 -4.50 -3.19 5.40
CA HIS A 101 -3.35 -2.35 5.77
C HIS A 101 -3.60 -1.45 6.99
N HIS A 102 -4.84 -1.01 7.23
CA HIS A 102 -5.24 -0.24 8.42
C HIS A 102 -6.06 -1.05 9.46
N GLY A 103 -6.37 -2.32 9.19
CA GLY A 103 -7.31 -3.10 9.98
C GLY A 103 -6.74 -3.63 11.30
N THR A 104 -7.59 -3.76 12.32
CA THR A 104 -7.30 -4.54 13.54
C THR A 104 -7.99 -5.90 13.43
N GLY A 105 -7.28 -7.01 13.58
CA GLY A 105 -7.88 -8.34 13.37
C GLY A 105 -6.88 -9.51 13.24
N SER A 106 -7.42 -10.73 13.33
CA SER A 106 -6.74 -12.00 13.63
C SER A 106 -5.63 -12.43 12.67
N ASP A 107 -4.75 -13.29 13.18
CA ASP A 107 -3.59 -13.91 12.52
C ASP A 107 -3.92 -14.89 11.37
N ASP A 108 -5.17 -14.96 10.89
CA ASP A 108 -5.59 -15.86 9.80
C ASP A 108 -5.57 -15.17 8.43
N ARG A 109 -4.62 -14.24 8.24
CA ARG A 109 -4.41 -13.48 7.00
C ARG A 109 -3.16 -13.97 6.30
N SER A 110 -3.10 -13.69 5.00
CA SER A 110 -1.88 -13.93 4.23
C SER A 110 -0.68 -13.21 4.84
N THR A 111 0.50 -13.81 4.73
CA THR A 111 1.76 -13.21 5.19
C THR A 111 1.96 -11.83 4.56
N GLU A 112 1.58 -11.66 3.30
CA GLU A 112 1.63 -10.42 2.53
C GLU A 112 0.78 -9.32 3.18
N ALA A 113 -0.47 -9.62 3.58
CA ALA A 113 -1.36 -8.66 4.21
C ALA A 113 -0.85 -8.23 5.60
N LEU A 114 -0.30 -9.18 6.38
CA LEU A 114 0.32 -8.88 7.67
C LEU A 114 1.56 -8.00 7.51
N LEU A 115 2.43 -8.31 6.55
CA LEU A 115 3.63 -7.52 6.25
C LEU A 115 3.28 -6.10 5.82
N MET A 116 2.29 -5.94 4.93
CA MET A 116 1.82 -4.63 4.48
C MET A 116 1.27 -3.79 5.63
N ARG A 117 0.40 -4.38 6.48
CA ARG A 117 -0.13 -3.72 7.68
C ARG A 117 0.99 -3.28 8.62
N ASP A 118 1.90 -4.18 8.95
CA ASP A 118 2.96 -3.89 9.91
C ASP A 118 3.92 -2.81 9.39
N ALA A 119 4.24 -2.84 8.09
CA ALA A 119 5.04 -1.80 7.44
C ALA A 119 4.33 -0.43 7.44
N ASP A 120 3.04 -0.39 7.14
CA ASP A 120 2.25 0.84 7.09
C ASP A 120 2.09 1.49 8.46
N VAL A 121 1.77 0.68 9.48
CA VAL A 121 1.72 1.13 10.87
C VAL A 121 3.08 1.69 11.33
N LEU A 122 4.20 1.02 11.00
CA LEU A 122 5.53 1.50 11.37
C LEU A 122 5.90 2.82 10.66
N ASP A 123 5.56 2.97 9.38
CA ASP A 123 5.81 4.23 8.65
C ASP A 123 5.03 5.38 9.27
N PHE A 124 3.74 5.16 9.57
CA PHE A 124 2.88 6.14 10.22
C PHE A 124 3.41 6.56 11.61
N LEU A 125 3.84 5.59 12.42
CA LEU A 125 4.44 5.87 13.73
C LEU A 125 5.73 6.70 13.61
N GLY A 126 6.56 6.44 12.59
CA GLY A 126 7.75 7.23 12.28
C GLY A 126 7.40 8.69 11.95
N VAL A 127 6.42 8.90 11.07
CA VAL A 127 5.92 10.24 10.70
C VAL A 127 5.39 10.99 11.93
N VAL A 128 4.57 10.34 12.76
CA VAL A 128 4.03 10.92 14.01
C VAL A 128 5.16 11.26 14.99
N GLY A 129 6.17 10.41 15.11
CA GLY A 129 7.34 10.65 15.96
C GLY A 129 8.10 11.92 15.55
N ILE A 130 8.36 12.07 14.25
CA ILE A 130 9.04 13.25 13.68
C ILE A 130 8.21 14.51 13.93
N LEU A 131 6.90 14.50 13.62
CA LEU A 131 6.01 15.65 13.83
C LEU A 131 5.93 16.07 15.30
N ARG A 132 5.94 15.11 16.22
CA ARG A 132 5.95 15.37 17.67
C ARG A 132 7.25 16.04 18.11
N ASP A 133 8.40 15.63 17.55
CA ASP A 133 9.69 16.25 17.88
C ASP A 133 9.76 17.71 17.42
N PHE A 134 9.31 18.00 16.19
CA PHE A 134 9.18 19.37 15.69
C PHE A 134 8.22 20.22 16.53
N SER A 135 7.12 19.64 17.01
CA SER A 135 6.15 20.33 17.87
C SER A 135 6.69 20.68 19.27
N LYS A 136 7.69 19.93 19.77
CA LYS A 136 8.32 20.18 21.08
C LYS A 136 9.42 21.23 21.04
N ASN A 137 9.99 21.48 19.87
CA ASN A 137 11.02 22.50 19.64
C ASN A 137 10.51 23.58 18.68
N PRO A 138 9.50 24.39 19.05
CA PRO A 138 9.12 25.53 18.24
C PRO A 138 10.30 26.51 18.25
N LYS A 139 11.13 26.49 17.20
CA LYS A 139 11.95 27.65 16.88
C LYS A 139 11.01 28.70 16.28
N GLY A 140 10.42 29.49 17.16
CA GLY A 140 9.56 30.64 16.90
C GLY A 140 9.55 31.54 18.12
#